data_AF-A0A7Y5GVC1-F1
#
_entry.id   AF-A0A7Y5GVC1-F1
#
_cell.length_a   1.000
_cell.length_b   1.000
_cell.length_c   1.000
_cell.angle_alpha   90.00
_cell.angle_beta   90.00
_cell.angle_gamma   90.00
#
_symmetry.space_group_name_H-M   'P 1'
#
loop_
_entity.id
_entity.type
_entity.pdbx_description
1 polymer ?
#
loop_
_entity_poly.entity_id
_entity_poly.type
_entity_poly.pdbx_seq_one_letter_code
_entity_poly.pdbx_strand_id
1 'polypeptide(L)'
;MNKMEKWWPFKFRRGDNKISDPKTTTETASGLPAAKAAFDPFQLFDQRMTQLWREPFAGFPSTLGFFGDFSPAKFNPVIDVADEESHIRVSVELPGVTKDQVNVSIENGFLTIRGEKKQENETRENGVYRVERSYGSFMRSVPLPPEVDETAGDATFDKGILSIRFPKTETKPETARQIPVKG
;
A
#
# COMPACT_ATOMS: atom_id res chain seq x y z
N MET A 1 24.63 24.01 33.83
CA MET A 1 23.62 23.58 32.82
C MET A 1 22.39 23.10 33.56
N ASN A 2 21.24 23.78 33.42
CA ASN A 2 19.98 23.32 34.02
C ASN A 2 19.45 22.11 33.24
N LYS A 3 19.13 21.03 33.95
CA LYS A 3 18.52 19.83 33.39
C LYS A 3 17.06 20.20 33.05
N MET A 4 16.73 20.33 31.76
CA MET A 4 15.35 20.60 31.34
C MET A 4 14.44 19.45 31.77
N GLU A 5 13.34 19.78 32.45
CA GLU A 5 12.34 18.81 32.86
C GLU A 5 11.64 18.15 31.66
N LYS A 6 11.29 16.87 31.81
CA LYS A 6 10.58 16.10 30.78
C LYS A 6 9.20 16.73 30.51
N TRP A 7 9.01 17.26 29.30
CA TRP A 7 7.77 17.90 28.87
C TRP A 7 6.61 16.89 28.81
N TRP A 8 5.48 17.20 29.47
CA TRP A 8 4.31 16.31 29.55
C TRP A 8 3.07 17.02 28.93
N PRO A 9 2.64 16.65 27.72
CA PRO A 9 1.61 17.39 26.96
C PRO A 9 0.18 17.21 27.50
N PHE A 10 -0.04 16.28 28.45
CA PHE A 10 -1.35 15.96 29.03
C PHE A 10 -1.59 16.58 30.41
N LYS A 11 -0.79 17.58 30.83
CA LYS A 11 -0.95 18.25 32.15
C LYS A 11 -2.33 18.89 32.36
N PHE A 12 -3.09 19.15 31.29
CA PHE A 12 -4.45 19.69 31.33
C PHE A 12 -5.55 18.64 31.54
N ARG A 13 -5.21 17.33 31.54
CA ARG A 13 -6.16 16.22 31.73
C ARG A 13 -6.08 15.64 33.15
N ARG A 14 -6.16 16.51 34.16
CA ARG A 14 -6.42 16.11 35.55
C ARG A 14 -7.58 16.94 36.12
N GLY A 15 -8.77 16.35 36.10
CA GLY A 15 -9.58 16.35 37.30
C GLY A 15 -8.95 15.35 38.26
N ASP A 16 -8.82 15.74 39.52
CA ASP A 16 -8.12 14.99 40.56
C ASP A 16 -8.67 13.57 40.71
N ASN A 17 -7.89 12.58 40.29
CA ASN A 17 -8.01 11.26 40.90
C ASN A 17 -6.61 10.63 41.01
N LYS A 18 -6.19 10.38 42.26
CA LYS A 18 -4.93 9.73 42.60
C LYS A 18 -5.00 8.29 42.09
N ILE A 19 -4.28 7.97 41.02
CA ILE A 19 -4.07 6.58 40.59
C ILE A 19 -2.83 6.09 41.32
N SER A 20 -3.04 5.19 42.28
CA SER A 20 -2.02 4.42 42.98
C SER A 20 -1.27 3.49 42.01
N ASP A 21 0.05 3.39 42.20
CA ASP A 21 0.94 2.51 41.44
C ASP A 21 0.47 1.03 41.47
N PRO A 22 0.36 0.33 40.33
CA PRO A 22 0.27 -1.12 40.35
C PRO A 22 1.69 -1.72 40.47
N LYS A 23 1.92 -2.34 41.63
CA LYS A 23 3.06 -3.21 41.94
C LYS A 23 3.26 -4.30 40.89
N THR A 24 4.53 -4.58 40.63
CA THR A 24 5.10 -5.82 40.09
C THR A 24 4.45 -7.07 40.70
N THR A 25 4.02 -8.01 39.85
CA THR A 25 3.94 -9.44 40.19
C THR A 25 4.37 -10.26 38.98
N THR A 26 5.34 -11.14 39.22
CA THR A 26 5.92 -12.14 38.31
C THR A 26 5.10 -13.44 38.34
N GLU A 27 5.33 -14.29 37.34
CA GLU A 27 4.92 -15.72 37.18
C GLU A 27 3.54 -15.92 36.51
N THR A 28 3.31 -16.80 35.53
CA THR A 28 3.88 -18.13 35.22
C THR A 28 3.71 -18.47 33.73
N ALA A 29 4.64 -19.22 33.17
CA ALA A 29 4.58 -19.78 31.81
C ALA A 29 3.61 -20.98 31.70
N SER A 30 2.85 -21.07 30.60
CA SER A 30 2.43 -22.35 30.02
C SER A 30 2.21 -22.19 28.51
N GLY A 31 2.84 -23.09 27.76
CA GLY A 31 3.05 -22.96 26.33
C GLY A 31 1.90 -23.43 25.45
N LEU A 32 1.81 -22.80 24.28
CA LEU A 32 1.24 -23.32 23.04
C LEU A 32 2.20 -22.89 21.91
N PRO A 33 2.48 -23.73 20.91
CA PRO A 33 3.37 -23.35 19.83
C PRO A 33 2.63 -22.35 18.94
N ALA A 34 3.06 -21.08 18.96
CA ALA A 34 2.63 -20.11 17.97
C ALA A 34 3.28 -20.50 16.64
N ALA A 35 2.61 -21.35 15.87
CA ALA A 35 2.87 -21.44 14.45
C ALA A 35 2.61 -20.03 13.88
N LYS A 36 3.69 -19.31 13.57
CA LYS A 36 3.65 -18.10 12.75
C LYS A 36 3.15 -18.53 11.37
N ALA A 37 1.85 -18.66 11.20
CA ALA A 37 1.24 -18.43 9.90
C ALA A 37 1.45 -16.93 9.64
N ALA A 38 2.60 -16.61 9.06
CA ALA A 38 2.88 -15.27 8.59
C ALA A 38 1.74 -14.92 7.65
N PHE A 39 1.00 -13.88 8.03
CA PHE A 39 0.10 -13.23 7.12
C PHE A 39 0.95 -12.71 5.97
N ASP A 40 0.90 -13.39 4.82
CA ASP A 40 1.60 -12.99 3.61
C ASP A 40 0.61 -12.20 2.73
N PRO A 41 0.67 -10.86 2.73
CA PRO A 41 -0.24 -10.03 1.94
C PRO A 41 -0.12 -10.31 0.44
N PHE A 42 1.01 -10.88 -0.02
CA PHE A 42 1.24 -11.20 -1.42
C PHE A 42 0.42 -12.43 -1.86
N GLN A 43 0.33 -13.48 -1.04
CA GLN A 43 -0.49 -14.65 -1.40
C GLN A 43 -2.00 -14.33 -1.44
N LEU A 44 -2.48 -13.49 -0.53
CA LEU A 44 -3.89 -13.10 -0.52
C LEU A 44 -4.25 -12.26 -1.76
N PHE A 45 -3.31 -11.45 -2.22
CA PHE A 45 -3.45 -10.70 -3.45
C PHE A 45 -3.47 -11.60 -4.69
N ASP A 46 -2.55 -12.56 -4.80
CA ASP A 46 -2.51 -13.47 -5.96
C ASP A 46 -3.85 -14.23 -6.11
N GLN A 47 -4.42 -14.66 -4.98
CA GLN A 47 -5.76 -15.26 -4.95
C GLN A 47 -6.87 -14.31 -5.40
N ARG A 48 -6.79 -13.03 -5.04
CA ARG A 48 -7.79 -12.01 -5.41
C ARG A 48 -7.64 -11.52 -6.86
N MET A 49 -6.42 -11.42 -7.37
CA MET A 49 -6.12 -11.11 -8.77
C MET A 49 -6.67 -12.17 -9.71
N THR A 50 -6.52 -13.44 -9.34
CA THR A 50 -7.09 -14.56 -10.10
C THR A 50 -8.61 -14.42 -10.25
N GLN A 51 -9.30 -13.86 -9.25
CA GLN A 51 -10.74 -13.61 -9.32
C GLN A 51 -11.09 -12.39 -10.19
N LEU A 52 -10.30 -11.32 -10.13
CA LEU A 52 -10.50 -10.11 -10.96
C LEU A 52 -10.27 -10.37 -12.45
N TRP A 53 -9.30 -11.23 -12.80
CA TRP A 53 -9.03 -11.64 -14.18
C TRP A 53 -10.23 -12.31 -14.85
N ARG A 54 -11.14 -12.91 -14.07
CA ARG A 54 -12.28 -13.65 -14.60
C ARG A 54 -13.46 -12.76 -15.02
N GLU A 55 -13.57 -11.54 -14.47
CA GLU A 55 -14.70 -10.63 -14.72
C GLU A 55 -14.29 -9.14 -14.77
N PRO A 56 -13.47 -8.72 -15.75
CA PRO A 56 -12.94 -7.36 -15.84
C PRO A 56 -13.98 -6.26 -16.09
N PHE A 57 -15.23 -6.62 -16.43
CA PHE A 57 -16.30 -5.66 -16.82
C PHE A 57 -17.70 -6.02 -16.28
N ALA A 58 -17.83 -6.98 -15.37
CA ALA A 58 -19.14 -7.37 -14.85
C ALA A 58 -19.61 -6.41 -13.73
N GLY A 59 -20.05 -5.22 -14.11
CA GLY A 59 -20.96 -4.38 -13.33
C GLY A 59 -20.35 -3.62 -12.14
N PHE A 60 -20.22 -2.30 -12.29
CA PHE A 60 -20.08 -1.34 -11.19
C PHE A 60 -21.12 -1.63 -10.09
N PRO A 61 -20.68 -1.83 -8.84
CA PRO A 61 -20.24 -0.70 -8.01
C PRO A 61 -19.02 -1.04 -7.13
N SER A 62 -17.81 -0.56 -7.47
CA SER A 62 -16.66 -0.42 -6.54
C SER A 62 -15.38 0.05 -7.25
N THR A 63 -15.41 1.17 -7.97
CA THR A 63 -14.18 1.76 -8.56
C THR A 63 -13.08 2.07 -7.55
N LEU A 64 -13.42 2.34 -6.29
CA LEU A 64 -12.42 2.51 -5.22
C LEU A 64 -11.65 1.22 -4.91
N GLY A 65 -12.29 0.06 -5.05
CA GLY A 65 -11.62 -1.23 -4.86
C GLY A 65 -10.69 -1.57 -6.01
N PHE A 66 -11.02 -1.15 -7.23
CA PHE A 66 -10.31 -1.47 -8.47
C PHE A 66 -8.87 -0.93 -8.52
N PHE A 67 -8.60 0.22 -7.89
CA PHE A 67 -7.30 0.87 -7.87
C PHE A 67 -6.45 0.49 -6.66
N GLY A 68 -6.30 -0.81 -6.37
CA GLY A 68 -5.23 -1.28 -5.50
C GLY A 68 -5.50 -1.26 -4.00
N ASP A 69 -6.75 -1.12 -3.56
CA ASP A 69 -7.12 -1.27 -2.13
C ASP A 69 -7.30 -2.75 -1.71
N PHE A 70 -6.48 -3.62 -2.31
CA PHE A 70 -6.53 -5.07 -2.11
C PHE A 70 -5.57 -5.56 -1.04
N SER A 71 -4.70 -4.68 -0.55
CA SER A 71 -3.71 -5.03 0.46
C SER A 71 -4.30 -4.82 1.87
N PRO A 72 -4.46 -5.88 2.67
CA PRO A 72 -4.78 -5.75 4.10
C PRO A 72 -3.58 -5.26 4.94
N ALA A 73 -2.53 -4.72 4.29
CA ALA A 73 -1.36 -4.20 4.95
C ALA A 73 -1.71 -2.98 5.81
N LYS A 74 -1.05 -2.87 6.97
CA LYS A 74 -1.16 -1.70 7.86
C LYS A 74 -0.69 -0.41 7.19
N PHE A 75 0.21 -0.51 6.21
CA PHE A 75 0.65 0.60 5.39
C PHE A 75 0.10 0.43 3.97
N ASN A 76 -0.81 1.32 3.59
CA ASN A 76 -1.47 1.32 2.30
C ASN A 76 -1.21 2.68 1.63
N PRO A 77 -0.23 2.76 0.72
CA PRO A 77 0.11 3.99 0.02
C PRO A 77 -1.07 4.56 -0.76
N VAL A 78 -1.25 5.87 -0.68
CA VAL A 78 -2.22 6.59 -1.50
C VAL A 78 -1.70 6.65 -2.93
N ILE A 79 -2.61 6.48 -3.89
CA ILE A 79 -2.28 6.56 -5.32
C ILE A 79 -3.23 7.48 -6.05
N ASP A 80 -2.69 8.17 -7.05
CA ASP A 80 -3.45 8.92 -8.06
C ASP A 80 -3.21 8.30 -9.42
N VAL A 81 -4.28 8.11 -10.19
CA VAL A 81 -4.21 7.65 -11.58
C VAL A 81 -4.86 8.72 -12.45
N ALA A 82 -4.10 9.28 -13.38
CA ALA A 82 -4.56 10.30 -14.32
C ALA A 82 -4.45 9.76 -15.75
N ASP A 83 -5.55 9.90 -16.48
CA ASP A 83 -5.60 9.69 -17.92
C ASP A 83 -5.31 11.03 -18.62
N GLU A 84 -4.09 11.22 -19.10
CA GLU A 84 -3.68 12.43 -19.84
C GLU A 84 -3.79 12.20 -21.35
N GLU A 85 -3.70 13.26 -22.15
CA GLU A 85 -3.91 13.18 -23.60
C GLU A 85 -2.93 12.18 -24.28
N SER A 86 -1.65 12.24 -23.90
CA SER A 86 -0.59 11.44 -24.52
C SER A 86 -0.18 10.19 -23.72
N HIS A 87 -0.54 10.10 -22.45
CA HIS A 87 -0.06 9.05 -21.55
C HIS A 87 -0.98 8.83 -20.35
N ILE A 88 -0.86 7.67 -19.72
CA ILE A 88 -1.40 7.42 -18.38
C ILE A 88 -0.31 7.74 -17.35
N ARG A 89 -0.67 8.44 -16.27
CA ARG A 89 0.22 8.76 -15.16
C ARG A 89 -0.29 8.14 -13.87
N VAL A 90 0.56 7.36 -13.20
CA VAL A 90 0.30 6.80 -11.87
C VAL A 90 1.27 7.44 -10.87
N SER A 91 0.76 8.00 -9.78
CA SER A 91 1.56 8.60 -8.70
C SER A 91 1.28 7.90 -7.38
N VAL A 92 2.32 7.61 -6.60
CA VAL A 92 2.22 6.90 -5.32
C VAL A 92 3.01 7.61 -4.24
N GLU A 93 2.37 7.88 -3.10
CA GLU A 93 3.04 8.47 -1.94
C GLU A 93 3.74 7.41 -1.08
N LEU A 94 5.07 7.45 -1.05
CA LEU A 94 5.95 6.54 -0.31
C LEU A 94 6.94 7.31 0.60
N PRO A 95 6.47 8.15 1.54
CA PRO A 95 7.36 8.91 2.41
C PRO A 95 8.14 8.00 3.37
N GLY A 96 9.46 8.17 3.37
CA GLY A 96 10.39 7.37 4.19
C GLY A 96 10.74 6.00 3.61
N VAL A 97 10.43 5.76 2.34
CA VAL A 97 10.86 4.59 1.58
C VAL A 97 11.94 5.02 0.59
N THR A 98 12.96 4.20 0.39
CA THR A 98 14.01 4.45 -0.60
C THR A 98 13.69 3.72 -1.92
N LYS A 99 14.22 4.20 -3.05
CA LYS A 99 13.94 3.62 -4.38
C LYS A 99 14.25 2.13 -4.49
N ASP A 100 15.28 1.67 -3.77
CA ASP A 100 15.72 0.27 -3.69
C ASP A 100 14.76 -0.63 -2.89
N GLN A 101 13.85 -0.04 -2.12
CA GLN A 101 12.80 -0.74 -1.38
C GLN A 101 11.49 -0.83 -2.16
N VAL A 102 11.47 -0.35 -3.41
CA VAL A 102 10.31 -0.34 -4.29
C VAL A 102 10.60 -1.20 -5.51
N ASN A 103 9.67 -2.10 -5.83
CA ASN A 103 9.65 -2.88 -7.05
C ASN A 103 8.41 -2.51 -7.86
N VAL A 104 8.60 -2.27 -9.14
CA VAL A 104 7.53 -1.96 -10.10
C VAL A 104 7.60 -3.00 -11.20
N SER A 105 6.48 -3.71 -11.43
CA SER A 105 6.34 -4.70 -12.49
C SER A 105 5.03 -4.49 -13.24
N ILE A 106 4.97 -5.01 -14.47
CA ILE A 106 3.71 -5.14 -15.21
C ILE A 106 3.49 -6.63 -15.43
N GLU A 107 2.35 -7.11 -14.95
CA GLU A 107 2.00 -8.52 -15.02
C GLU A 107 0.53 -8.61 -15.45
N ASN A 108 0.29 -9.28 -16.57
CA ASN A 108 -1.06 -9.58 -17.05
C ASN A 108 -1.97 -8.34 -17.24
N GLY A 109 -1.41 -7.22 -17.75
CA GLY A 109 -2.13 -5.95 -17.95
C GLY A 109 -2.29 -5.11 -16.67
N PHE A 110 -1.59 -5.45 -15.58
CA PHE A 110 -1.62 -4.68 -14.34
C PHE A 110 -0.24 -4.14 -14.00
N LEU A 111 -0.17 -2.83 -13.78
CA LEU A 111 0.94 -2.20 -13.08
C LEU A 111 0.89 -2.58 -11.61
N THR A 112 1.93 -3.25 -11.13
CA THR A 112 2.06 -3.71 -9.74
C THR A 112 3.24 -3.02 -9.06
N ILE A 113 2.96 -2.37 -7.93
CA ILE A 113 3.93 -1.58 -7.15
C ILE A 113 4.03 -2.22 -5.77
N ARG A 114 5.19 -2.78 -5.44
CA ARG A 114 5.44 -3.53 -4.20
C ARG A 114 6.63 -2.95 -3.45
N GLY A 115 6.65 -3.11 -2.14
CA GLY A 115 7.80 -2.70 -1.34
C GLY A 115 7.58 -2.86 0.16
N GLU A 116 8.51 -2.34 0.94
CA GLU A 116 8.43 -2.35 2.40
C GLU A 116 8.86 -1.02 3.00
N LYS A 117 8.00 -0.44 3.84
CA LYS A 117 8.34 0.71 4.67
C LYS A 117 8.77 0.22 6.04
N LYS A 118 10.09 0.20 6.28
CA LYS A 118 10.67 -0.29 7.53
C LYS A 118 10.40 0.68 8.68
N GLN A 119 10.11 0.12 9.85
CA GLN A 119 10.13 0.86 11.10
C GLN A 119 11.58 0.97 11.56
N GLU A 120 12.09 2.18 11.69
CA GLU A 120 13.40 2.39 12.31
C GLU A 120 13.32 1.97 13.78
N ASN A 121 14.27 1.13 14.21
CA ASN A 121 14.16 0.21 15.34
C ASN A 121 13.39 0.70 16.58
N GLU A 122 12.47 -0.16 17.01
CA GLU A 122 11.93 -0.30 18.36
C GLU A 122 13.02 -0.46 19.44
N THR A 123 13.79 0.58 19.75
CA THR A 123 14.34 0.67 21.10
C THR A 123 13.42 1.57 21.86
N ARG A 124 12.38 1.00 22.49
CA ARG A 124 11.57 1.61 23.57
C ARG A 124 11.97 3.06 23.84
N GLU A 125 11.58 3.99 22.96
CA GLU A 125 12.09 5.35 23.10
C GLU A 125 11.39 5.91 24.32
N ASN A 126 12.15 6.00 25.42
CA ASN A 126 11.66 6.41 26.72
C ASN A 126 11.12 7.85 26.66
N GLY A 127 9.87 8.03 26.23
CA GLY A 127 9.29 9.37 26.01
C GLY A 127 8.48 9.54 24.73
N VAL A 128 8.21 8.50 23.94
CA VAL A 128 7.26 8.60 22.83
C VAL A 128 5.84 8.76 23.39
N TYR A 129 5.19 9.89 23.06
CA TYR A 129 3.82 10.18 23.50
C TYR A 129 2.75 9.67 22.52
N ARG A 130 3.10 9.51 21.23
CA ARG A 130 2.18 9.08 20.18
C ARG A 130 2.94 8.54 18.97
N VAL A 131 2.42 7.49 18.35
CA VAL A 131 2.89 6.93 17.08
C VAL A 131 1.70 6.85 16.14
N GLU A 132 1.76 7.59 15.03
CA GLU A 132 0.69 7.60 14.00
C GLU A 132 1.17 7.05 12.65
N ARG A 133 2.49 7.01 12.44
CA ARG A 133 3.07 6.54 11.19
C ARG A 133 2.84 5.03 11.06
N SER A 134 2.30 4.62 9.92
CA SER A 134 2.19 3.20 9.54
C SER A 134 3.48 2.70 8.90
N TYR A 135 3.77 1.42 9.12
CA TYR A 135 4.93 0.68 8.61
C TYR A 135 4.50 -0.71 8.12
N GLY A 136 5.35 -1.35 7.31
CA GLY A 136 5.16 -2.70 6.81
C GLY A 136 5.29 -2.81 5.29
N SER A 137 5.15 -4.05 4.79
CA SER A 137 5.05 -4.35 3.37
C SER A 137 3.81 -3.70 2.76
N PHE A 138 3.93 -3.17 1.54
CA PHE A 138 2.81 -2.59 0.81
C PHE A 138 2.74 -3.15 -0.62
N MET A 139 1.54 -3.06 -1.18
CA MET A 139 1.30 -3.37 -2.59
C MET A 139 0.11 -2.57 -3.12
N ARG A 140 0.27 -2.00 -4.31
CA ARG A 140 -0.80 -1.36 -5.08
C ARG A 140 -0.78 -1.95 -6.49
N SER A 141 -1.95 -2.22 -7.04
CA SER A 141 -2.08 -2.69 -8.42
C SER A 141 -3.08 -1.82 -9.16
N VAL A 142 -2.69 -1.40 -10.35
CA VAL A 142 -3.47 -0.53 -11.23
C VAL A 142 -3.62 -1.25 -12.57
N PRO A 143 -4.86 -1.56 -12.99
CA PRO A 143 -5.09 -2.08 -14.33
C PRO A 143 -4.71 -1.03 -15.37
N LEU A 144 -3.95 -1.45 -16.37
CA LEU A 144 -3.59 -0.62 -17.50
C LEU A 144 -4.60 -0.83 -18.64
N PRO A 145 -5.04 0.24 -19.30
CA PRO A 145 -5.91 0.11 -20.47
C PRO A 145 -5.13 -0.51 -21.65
N PRO A 146 -5.79 -1.21 -22.58
CA PRO A 146 -5.10 -1.84 -23.71
C PRO A 146 -4.43 -0.84 -24.66
N GLU A 147 -4.80 0.44 -24.59
CA GLU A 147 -4.24 1.52 -25.40
C GLU A 147 -2.94 2.12 -24.83
N VAL A 148 -2.25 1.49 -23.87
CA VAL A 148 -0.92 1.94 -23.43
C VAL A 148 0.21 1.04 -23.93
N ASP A 149 1.36 1.66 -24.21
CA ASP A 149 2.60 0.95 -24.48
C ASP A 149 3.30 0.60 -23.16
N GLU A 150 3.11 -0.64 -22.71
CA GLU A 150 3.71 -1.17 -21.49
C GLU A 150 5.25 -1.22 -21.55
N THR A 151 5.84 -1.24 -22.74
CA THR A 151 7.30 -1.36 -22.92
C THR A 151 8.02 -0.02 -22.84
N ALA A 152 7.30 1.07 -23.07
CA ALA A 152 7.82 2.44 -23.04
C ALA A 152 7.54 3.16 -21.71
N GLY A 153 7.37 2.40 -20.62
CA GLY A 153 7.14 2.94 -19.28
C GLY A 153 8.35 3.70 -18.73
N ASP A 154 8.10 4.88 -18.15
CA ASP A 154 9.10 5.66 -17.41
C ASP A 154 8.70 5.77 -15.94
N ALA A 155 9.69 5.71 -15.04
CA ALA A 155 9.47 5.76 -13.60
C ALA A 155 10.49 6.67 -12.90
N THR A 156 9.98 7.63 -12.13
CA THR A 156 10.79 8.58 -11.36
C THR A 156 10.42 8.50 -9.88
N PHE A 157 11.41 8.65 -9.00
CA PHE A 157 11.20 8.67 -7.56
C PHE A 157 11.86 9.92 -6.97
N ASP A 158 11.06 10.90 -6.59
CA ASP A 158 11.53 12.16 -6.00
C ASP A 158 10.74 12.49 -4.73
N LYS A 159 11.43 12.92 -3.68
CA LYS A 159 10.84 13.39 -2.41
C LYS A 159 9.78 12.47 -1.81
N GLY A 160 9.93 11.16 -1.97
CA GLY A 160 8.99 10.17 -1.46
C GLY A 160 7.74 10.00 -2.31
N ILE A 161 7.75 10.45 -3.57
CA ILE A 161 6.68 10.22 -4.55
C ILE A 161 7.26 9.41 -5.70
N LEU A 162 6.62 8.28 -5.99
CA LEU A 162 6.87 7.48 -7.20
C LEU A 162 5.91 7.97 -8.29
N SER A 163 6.42 8.40 -9.44
CA SER A 163 5.63 8.76 -10.61
C SER A 163 5.98 7.85 -11.78
N ILE A 164 4.99 7.15 -12.32
CA ILE A 164 5.12 6.20 -13.42
C ILE A 164 4.26 6.70 -14.57
N ARG A 165 4.80 6.65 -15.80
CA ARG A 165 4.12 7.13 -17.00
C ARG A 165 4.17 6.08 -18.10
N PHE A 166 3.03 5.85 -18.76
CA PHE A 166 2.90 4.97 -19.90
C PHE A 166 2.32 5.73 -21.09
N PRO A 167 3.05 5.89 -22.20
CA PRO A 167 2.52 6.56 -23.38
C PRO A 167 1.35 5.75 -23.95
N LYS A 168 0.37 6.47 -24.51
CA LYS A 168 -0.73 5.85 -25.21
C LYS A 168 -0.30 5.42 -26.61
N THR A 169 -0.73 4.23 -27.03
CA THR A 169 -0.58 3.75 -28.40
C THR A 169 -1.61 4.38 -29.31
N GLU A 170 -1.24 4.71 -30.54
CA GLU A 170 -2.19 5.15 -31.58
C GLU A 170 -3.14 4.02 -32.04
N THR A 171 -2.81 2.77 -31.71
CA THR A 171 -3.59 1.59 -32.07
C THR A 171 -4.81 1.44 -31.18
N LYS A 172 -5.94 1.97 -31.66
CA LYS A 172 -7.26 1.65 -31.10
C LYS A 172 -7.50 0.13 -31.22
N PRO A 173 -7.77 -0.61 -30.14
CA PRO A 173 -8.10 -2.03 -30.27
C PRO A 173 -9.35 -2.17 -31.14
N GLU A 174 -9.30 -3.06 -32.14
CA GLU A 174 -10.47 -3.48 -32.92
C GLU A 174 -11.43 -4.25 -32.00
N THR A 175 -12.12 -3.56 -31.10
CA THR A 175 -13.17 -4.18 -30.29
C THR A 175 -14.39 -4.45 -31.18
N ALA A 176 -14.56 -5.73 -31.49
CA ALA A 176 -15.64 -6.38 -32.24
C ALA A 176 -15.38 -6.59 -33.74
N ARG A 177 -14.99 -7.83 -34.09
CA ARG A 177 -15.26 -8.41 -35.40
C ARG A 177 -16.61 -9.10 -35.35
N GLN A 178 -17.58 -8.66 -36.15
CA GLN A 178 -18.80 -9.42 -36.36
C GLN A 178 -18.44 -10.74 -37.05
N ILE A 179 -18.79 -11.86 -36.42
CA ILE A 179 -18.72 -13.16 -37.07
C ILE A 179 -20.04 -13.35 -37.81
N PRO A 180 -20.04 -13.47 -39.15
CA PRO A 180 -21.27 -13.74 -39.89
C PRO A 180 -21.79 -15.14 -39.55
N VAL A 181 -23.04 -15.21 -39.10
CA VAL A 181 -23.75 -16.49 -38.93
C VAL A 181 -24.19 -16.97 -40.31
N LYS A 182 -23.72 -18.14 -40.73
CA LYS A 182 -24.22 -18.84 -41.92
C LYS A 182 -25.32 -19.82 -41.48
N GLY A 183 -26.46 -19.77 -42.15
CA GLY A 183 -27.63 -20.63 -41.91
C GLY A 183 -27.45 -22.05 -42.42
#